data_AF-A0A7X7Z1X2-F1
#
_entry.id   AF-A0A7X7Z1X2-F1
#
_cell.length_a   1.000
_cell.length_b   1.000
_cell.length_c   1.000
_cell.angle_alpha   90.00
_cell.angle_beta   90.00
_cell.angle_gamma   90.00
#
_symmetry.space_group_name_H-M   'P 1'
#
loop_
_entity.id
_entity.type
_entity.pdbx_description
1 polymer ?
#
loop_
_entity_poly.entity_id
_entity_poly.type
_entity_poly.pdbx_seq_one_letter_code
_entity_poly.pdbx_strand_id
1 'polypeptide(L)'
;MKQDKTIASIDELITRLEENIRPGRSKTRGLDIASIRRSIDPLEAPVFLETLGGRVLSCNRAACEVYGYSYEEIIGLSVFDLIPIEVARIIPDLIVQQLHEQGMSVKAKGKHKDGRVFPTLVETRLINVDAEKRVLVMIRLLPEDEARTD
;
A
#
# COMPACT_ATOMS: atom_id res chain seq x y z
N MET A 1 -15.79 -20.95 -5.68
CA MET A 1 -15.81 -19.51 -6.05
C MET A 1 -14.37 -19.05 -6.09
N LYS A 2 -13.79 -18.86 -7.29
CA LYS A 2 -12.40 -18.35 -7.41
C LYS A 2 -12.47 -16.85 -7.09
N GLN A 3 -11.78 -16.39 -6.05
CA GLN A 3 -11.59 -14.95 -5.83
C GLN A 3 -10.83 -14.40 -7.04
N ASP A 4 -11.32 -13.30 -7.61
CA ASP A 4 -10.59 -12.58 -8.65
C ASP A 4 -9.30 -12.01 -8.03
N LYS A 5 -8.17 -12.42 -8.61
CA LYS A 5 -6.83 -12.00 -8.17
C LYS A 5 -6.41 -10.69 -8.83
N THR A 6 -7.13 -10.31 -9.89
CA THR A 6 -6.81 -9.15 -10.70
C THR A 6 -7.50 -7.95 -10.05
N ILE A 7 -6.73 -7.13 -9.34
CA ILE A 7 -7.15 -5.78 -8.99
C ILE A 7 -6.23 -4.83 -9.74
N ALA A 8 -6.82 -4.00 -10.59
CA ALA A 8 -6.07 -3.11 -11.46
C ALA A 8 -5.74 -1.76 -10.80
N SER A 9 -6.55 -1.33 -9.82
CA SER A 9 -6.41 -0.03 -9.15
C SER A 9 -6.78 -0.07 -7.66
N ILE A 10 -6.37 0.98 -6.94
CA ILE A 10 -6.69 1.09 -5.51
C ILE A 10 -8.20 1.30 -5.26
N ASP A 11 -8.93 1.95 -6.17
CA ASP A 11 -10.38 2.15 -6.08
C ASP A 11 -11.16 0.84 -6.11
N GLU A 12 -10.74 -0.10 -6.96
CA GLU A 12 -11.33 -1.43 -7.02
C GLU A 12 -11.04 -2.23 -5.73
N LEU A 13 -9.84 -2.09 -5.17
CA LEU A 13 -9.52 -2.68 -3.87
C LEU A 13 -10.40 -2.13 -2.76
N ILE A 14 -10.59 -0.81 -2.69
CA ILE A 14 -11.44 -0.18 -1.67
C ILE A 14 -12.87 -0.67 -1.79
N THR A 15 -13.43 -0.67 -3.00
CA THR A 15 -14.79 -1.17 -3.27
C THR A 15 -14.93 -2.61 -2.75
N ARG A 16 -13.95 -3.48 -3.06
CA ARG A 16 -13.95 -4.86 -2.57
C ARG A 16 -13.84 -4.97 -1.06
N LEU A 17 -13.01 -4.13 -0.42
CA LEU A 17 -12.89 -4.11 1.03
C LEU A 17 -14.20 -3.72 1.70
N GLU A 18 -14.90 -2.72 1.17
CA GLU A 18 -16.19 -2.27 1.67
C GLU A 18 -17.32 -3.28 1.45
N GLU A 19 -17.33 -3.99 0.33
CA GLU A 19 -18.29 -5.06 0.04
C GLU A 19 -18.16 -6.23 1.02
N ASN A 20 -16.93 -6.57 1.43
CA ASN A 20 -16.67 -7.61 2.42
C ASN A 20 -17.20 -7.27 3.83
N ILE A 21 -17.65 -6.04 4.07
CA ILE A 21 -18.21 -5.58 5.35
C ILE A 21 -19.76 -5.73 5.39
N ARG A 22 -20.44 -5.92 4.25
CA ARG A 22 -21.91 -5.93 4.15
C ARG A 22 -22.57 -7.28 4.54
N PRO A 23 -23.88 -7.31 4.92
CA PRO A 23 -24.31 -7.66 6.28
C PRO A 23 -24.70 -9.13 6.50
N GLY A 24 -24.27 -9.68 7.63
CA GLY A 24 -24.69 -11.00 8.12
C GLY A 24 -24.15 -11.38 9.52
N ARG A 25 -23.13 -10.67 10.02
CA ARG A 25 -22.58 -10.82 11.38
C ARG A 25 -22.37 -9.46 12.03
N SER A 26 -23.32 -9.05 12.87
CA SER A 26 -23.29 -7.91 13.81
C SER A 26 -22.98 -6.50 13.24
N LYS A 27 -23.83 -5.53 13.56
CA LYS A 27 -23.89 -4.15 13.02
C LYS A 27 -22.68 -3.23 13.30
N THR A 28 -21.50 -3.75 13.68
CA THR A 28 -20.40 -2.91 14.23
C THR A 28 -18.99 -3.30 13.77
N ARG A 29 -18.79 -4.22 12.82
CA ARG A 29 -17.43 -4.54 12.36
C ARG A 29 -16.98 -3.58 11.27
N GLY A 30 -16.20 -2.57 11.65
CA GLY A 30 -15.35 -1.84 10.70
C GLY A 30 -14.25 -2.73 10.13
N LEU A 31 -13.47 -2.22 9.18
CA LEU A 31 -12.25 -2.91 8.73
C LEU A 31 -11.29 -3.04 9.91
N ASP A 32 -10.74 -4.23 10.10
CA ASP A 32 -9.62 -4.48 11.00
C ASP A 32 -8.39 -4.91 10.20
N ILE A 33 -7.18 -4.76 10.78
CA ILE A 33 -5.93 -5.10 10.08
C ILE A 33 -5.94 -6.55 9.56
N ALA A 34 -6.53 -7.48 10.32
CA ALA A 34 -6.61 -8.88 9.93
C ALA A 34 -7.47 -9.10 8.66
N SER A 35 -8.55 -8.34 8.53
CA SER A 35 -9.46 -8.36 7.37
C SER A 35 -8.81 -7.71 6.15
N ILE A 36 -8.09 -6.60 6.34
CA ILE A 36 -7.26 -6.01 5.28
C ILE A 36 -6.27 -7.06 4.78
N ARG A 37 -5.47 -7.65 5.68
CA ARG A 37 -4.45 -8.66 5.33
C ARG A 37 -5.04 -9.80 4.51
N ARG A 38 -6.13 -10.44 4.98
CA ARG A 38 -6.80 -11.52 4.24
C ARG A 38 -7.25 -11.10 2.84
N SER A 39 -7.69 -9.85 2.70
CA SER A 39 -8.14 -9.32 1.42
C SER A 39 -6.97 -8.96 0.49
N ILE A 40 -5.81 -8.55 0.98
CA ILE A 40 -4.68 -8.15 0.12
C ILE A 40 -3.72 -9.31 -0.21
N ASP A 41 -3.67 -10.34 0.64
CA ASP A 41 -2.80 -11.52 0.51
C ASP A 41 -2.87 -12.23 -0.87
N PRO A 42 -4.05 -12.44 -1.50
CA PRO A 42 -4.12 -13.14 -2.78
C PRO A 42 -3.79 -12.25 -4.00
N LEU A 43 -3.55 -10.95 -3.80
CA LEU A 43 -3.29 -10.00 -4.89
C LEU A 43 -1.86 -10.12 -5.40
N GLU A 44 -1.70 -9.96 -6.71
CA GLU A 44 -0.39 -9.97 -7.38
C GLU A 44 0.31 -8.60 -7.32
N ALA A 45 -0.45 -7.52 -7.17
CA ALA A 45 0.11 -6.20 -6.93
C ALA A 45 0.63 -6.10 -5.48
N PRO A 46 1.82 -5.51 -5.24
CA PRO A 46 2.26 -5.16 -3.90
C PRO A 46 1.31 -4.18 -3.23
N VAL A 47 0.89 -4.52 -2.01
CA VAL A 47 -0.01 -3.67 -1.21
C VAL A 47 0.52 -3.54 0.22
N PHE A 48 0.45 -2.33 0.74
CA PHE A 48 0.77 -1.98 2.12
C PHE A 48 -0.42 -1.32 2.82
N LEU A 49 -0.50 -1.53 4.13
CA LEU A 49 -1.31 -0.76 5.05
C LEU A 49 -0.38 -0.09 6.05
N GLU A 50 -0.52 1.21 6.21
CA GLU A 50 0.41 2.04 6.96
C GLU A 50 -0.32 3.02 7.89
N THR A 51 0.39 3.47 8.92
CA THR A 51 0.00 4.66 9.68
C THR A 51 0.13 5.93 8.83
N LEU A 52 -0.49 7.04 9.27
CA LEU A 52 -0.27 8.35 8.63
C LEU A 52 1.19 8.82 8.68
N GLY A 53 1.98 8.31 9.62
CA GLY A 53 3.43 8.56 9.72
C GLY A 53 4.29 7.62 8.88
N GLY A 54 3.71 6.80 8.01
CA GLY A 54 4.44 5.91 7.11
C GLY A 54 5.02 4.67 7.77
N ARG A 55 4.61 4.32 9.00
CA ARG A 55 4.95 3.02 9.60
C ARG A 55 4.09 1.91 9.00
N VAL A 56 4.72 0.83 8.52
CA VAL A 56 4.04 -0.34 7.94
C VAL A 56 3.35 -1.15 9.04
N LEU A 57 2.04 -1.37 8.88
CA LEU A 57 1.20 -2.16 9.78
C LEU A 57 0.88 -3.55 9.21
N SER A 58 0.75 -3.66 7.89
CA SER A 58 0.61 -4.93 7.17
C SER A 58 1.04 -4.76 5.72
N CYS A 59 1.43 -5.86 5.07
CA CYS A 59 1.60 -5.93 3.62
C CYS A 59 1.16 -7.30 3.11
N ASN A 60 1.09 -7.48 1.78
CA ASN A 60 0.86 -8.79 1.18
C ASN A 60 2.18 -9.48 0.77
N ARG A 61 2.06 -10.72 0.32
CA ARG A 61 3.18 -11.52 -0.17
C ARG A 61 3.90 -10.86 -1.35
N ALA A 62 3.17 -10.27 -2.30
CA ALA A 62 3.76 -9.60 -3.46
C ALA A 62 4.67 -8.44 -3.04
N ALA A 63 4.29 -7.68 -2.01
CA ALA A 63 5.14 -6.64 -1.43
C ALA A 63 6.44 -7.19 -0.84
N CYS A 64 6.37 -8.27 -0.06
CA CYS A 64 7.55 -8.94 0.47
C CYS A 64 8.50 -9.38 -0.66
N GLU A 65 7.97 -10.01 -1.71
CA GLU A 65 8.75 -10.50 -2.85
C GLU A 65 9.40 -9.36 -3.65
N VAL A 66 8.66 -8.28 -3.91
CA VAL A 66 9.17 -7.13 -4.67
C VAL A 66 10.21 -6.33 -3.90
N TYR A 67 10.07 -6.18 -2.58
CA TYR A 67 11.00 -5.39 -1.77
C TYR A 67 12.11 -6.21 -1.10
N GLY A 68 12.04 -7.54 -1.12
CA GLY A 68 13.09 -8.42 -0.61
C GLY A 68 13.11 -8.62 0.90
N TYR A 69 12.01 -8.29 1.57
CA TYR A 69 11.88 -8.46 3.02
C TYR A 69 10.94 -9.63 3.33
N SER A 70 11.20 -10.33 4.42
CA SER A 70 10.16 -11.16 5.04
C SER A 70 9.04 -10.29 5.62
N TYR A 71 7.87 -10.88 5.87
CA TYR A 71 6.77 -10.16 6.50
C TYR A 71 7.19 -9.61 7.86
N GLU A 72 7.87 -10.43 8.67
CA GLU A 72 8.32 -10.08 10.02
C GLU A 72 9.32 -8.92 10.00
N GLU A 73 10.16 -8.83 8.97
CA GLU A 73 11.12 -7.75 8.81
C GLU A 73 10.50 -6.44 8.33
N ILE A 74 9.46 -6.51 7.47
CA ILE A 74 8.87 -5.31 6.87
C ILE A 74 7.83 -4.65 7.78
N ILE A 75 7.17 -5.41 8.66
CA ILE A 75 6.23 -4.84 9.64
C ILE A 75 6.99 -3.96 10.63
N GLY A 76 6.49 -2.74 10.83
CA GLY A 76 7.09 -1.77 11.72
C GLY A 76 8.19 -0.93 11.10
N LEU A 77 8.69 -1.26 9.90
CA LEU A 77 9.57 -0.36 9.15
C LEU A 77 8.85 0.93 8.79
N SER A 78 9.65 1.96 8.52
CA SER A 78 9.14 3.16 7.86
C SER A 78 9.16 2.94 6.35
N VAL A 79 8.16 3.42 5.63
CA VAL A 79 8.21 3.46 4.16
C VAL A 79 9.38 4.30 3.64
N PHE A 80 9.94 5.20 4.44
CA PHE A 80 11.17 5.91 4.11
C PHE A 80 12.38 4.96 3.99
N ASP A 81 12.34 3.79 4.62
CA ASP A 81 13.35 2.74 4.47
C ASP A 81 13.19 1.99 3.14
N LEU A 82 11.98 1.99 2.56
CA LEU A 82 11.61 1.29 1.32
C LEU A 82 11.76 2.15 0.06
N ILE A 83 12.28 3.37 0.19
CA ILE A 83 12.52 4.29 -0.93
C ILE A 83 13.95 4.86 -0.87
N PRO A 84 14.46 5.43 -1.98
CA PRO A 84 15.73 6.16 -1.97
C PRO A 84 15.66 7.42 -1.08
N ILE A 85 16.81 7.83 -0.52
CA ILE A 85 16.89 8.94 0.44
C ILE A 85 16.46 10.27 -0.18
N GLU A 86 16.70 10.46 -1.48
CA GLU A 86 16.28 11.64 -2.23
C GLU A 86 14.76 11.74 -2.32
N VAL A 87 14.05 10.60 -2.41
CA VAL A 87 12.58 10.55 -2.43
C VAL A 87 12.02 10.76 -1.03
N ALA A 88 12.66 10.15 -0.01
CA ALA A 88 12.24 10.27 1.39
C ALA A 88 12.26 11.71 1.92
N ARG A 89 13.05 12.61 1.33
CA ARG A 89 13.09 14.03 1.69
C ARG A 89 11.92 14.84 1.16
N ILE A 90 11.26 14.39 0.09
CA ILE A 90 10.22 15.13 -0.63
C ILE A 90 8.83 14.61 -0.26
N ILE A 91 8.72 13.31 0.02
CA ILE A 91 7.44 12.64 0.30
C ILE A 91 6.71 13.13 1.56
N PRO A 92 7.35 13.47 2.69
CA PRO A 92 6.62 13.96 3.87
C PRO A 92 5.75 15.18 3.58
N ASP A 93 6.30 16.15 2.84
CA ASP A 93 5.57 17.37 2.46
C ASP A 93 4.45 17.06 1.45
N LEU A 94 4.70 16.15 0.50
CA LEU A 94 3.71 15.69 -0.46
C LEU A 94 2.52 14.99 0.22
N ILE A 95 2.81 14.08 1.17
CA ILE A 95 1.80 13.37 1.94
C ILE A 95 0.99 14.34 2.80
N VAL A 96 1.64 15.25 3.53
CA VAL A 96 0.93 16.20 4.40
C VAL A 96 0.03 17.15 3.60
N GLN A 97 0.45 17.55 2.40
CA GLN A 97 -0.30 18.51 1.57
C GLN A 97 -1.35 17.86 0.67
N GLN A 98 -1.18 16.60 0.27
CA GLN A 98 -1.99 15.98 -0.79
C GLN A 98 -2.71 14.70 -0.38
N LEU A 99 -2.37 14.08 0.76
CA LEU A 99 -3.07 12.89 1.22
C LEU A 99 -4.45 13.26 1.80
N HIS A 100 -5.37 13.54 0.90
CA HIS A 100 -6.78 13.75 1.17
C HIS A 100 -7.56 12.43 0.99
N GLU A 101 -8.86 12.47 1.27
CA GLU A 101 -9.74 11.29 1.19
C GLU A 101 -9.82 10.70 -0.23
N GLN A 102 -9.53 11.47 -1.28
CA GLN A 102 -9.47 10.99 -2.66
C GLN A 102 -8.18 10.24 -2.99
N GLY A 103 -7.17 10.31 -2.13
CA GLY A 103 -5.88 9.65 -2.35
C GLY A 103 -4.97 10.36 -3.35
N MET A 104 -3.87 9.70 -3.69
CA MET A 104 -2.82 10.23 -4.60
C MET A 104 -2.38 9.14 -5.57
N SER A 105 -1.98 9.52 -6.78
CA SER A 105 -1.28 8.64 -7.73
C SER A 105 -0.03 9.35 -8.23
N VAL A 106 1.15 8.77 -7.98
CA VAL A 106 2.43 9.42 -8.27
C VAL A 106 3.47 8.42 -8.75
N LYS A 107 4.28 8.82 -9.74
CA LYS A 107 5.48 8.07 -10.12
C LYS A 107 6.56 8.30 -9.06
N ALA A 108 7.14 7.23 -8.56
CA ALA A 108 8.17 7.25 -7.52
C ALA A 108 9.20 6.14 -7.77
N LYS A 109 10.15 6.01 -6.85
CA LYS A 109 11.14 4.93 -6.84
C LYS A 109 11.02 4.12 -5.57
N GLY A 110 10.91 2.81 -5.70
CA GLY A 110 11.07 1.86 -4.61
C GLY A 110 12.53 1.44 -4.45
N LYS A 111 12.89 0.96 -3.26
CA LYS A 111 14.21 0.47 -2.91
C LYS A 111 14.08 -0.91 -2.28
N HIS A 112 14.64 -1.90 -2.94
CA HIS A 112 14.75 -3.27 -2.45
C HIS A 112 15.76 -3.35 -1.29
N LYS A 113 15.64 -4.38 -0.44
CA LYS A 113 16.50 -4.60 0.74
C LYS A 113 18.01 -4.63 0.42
N ASP A 114 18.39 -5.13 -0.75
CA ASP A 114 19.79 -5.16 -1.22
C ASP A 114 20.29 -3.80 -1.75
N GLY A 115 19.43 -2.77 -1.77
CA GLY A 115 19.74 -1.43 -2.27
C GLY A 115 19.35 -1.19 -3.72
N ARG A 116 18.90 -2.19 -4.49
CA ARG A 116 18.41 -1.99 -5.86
C ARG A 116 17.22 -1.03 -5.87
N VAL A 117 17.28 -0.04 -6.75
CA VAL A 117 16.19 0.92 -6.97
C VAL A 117 15.40 0.54 -8.21
N PHE A 118 14.08 0.67 -8.14
CA PHE A 118 13.18 0.36 -9.26
C PHE A 118 12.05 1.39 -9.37
N PRO A 119 11.57 1.70 -10.59
CA PRO A 119 10.50 2.66 -10.78
C PRO A 119 9.14 2.06 -10.43
N THR A 120 8.29 2.89 -9.85
CA THR A 120 6.97 2.50 -9.36
C THR A 120 5.94 3.57 -9.67
N LEU A 121 4.72 3.16 -9.97
CA LEU A 121 3.54 3.99 -9.75
C LEU A 121 2.96 3.64 -8.39
N VAL A 122 2.80 4.65 -7.53
CA VAL A 122 2.26 4.51 -6.19
C VAL A 122 0.88 5.14 -6.13
N GLU A 123 -0.11 4.32 -5.81
CA GLU A 123 -1.48 4.76 -5.58
C GLU A 123 -1.78 4.65 -4.07
N THR A 124 -2.35 5.70 -3.48
CA THR A 124 -2.62 5.77 -2.04
C THR A 124 -4.07 6.16 -1.76
N ARG A 125 -4.65 5.70 -0.66
CA ARG A 125 -5.97 6.13 -0.17
C ARG A 125 -6.02 6.13 1.35
N LEU A 126 -6.70 7.12 1.93
CA LEU A 126 -7.09 7.09 3.34
C LEU A 126 -8.32 6.19 3.54
N ILE A 127 -8.20 5.23 4.44
CA ILE A 127 -9.28 4.34 4.86
C ILE A 127 -9.37 4.29 6.39
N ASN A 128 -10.54 3.94 6.92
CA ASN A 128 -10.71 3.72 8.36
C ASN A 128 -10.51 2.23 8.67
N VAL A 129 -9.50 1.92 9.49
CA VAL A 129 -9.20 0.56 9.97
C VAL A 129 -8.98 0.63 11.46
N ASP A 130 -9.65 -0.24 12.22
CA ASP A 130 -9.66 -0.25 13.69
C ASP A 130 -10.04 1.12 14.29
N ALA A 131 -11.02 1.79 13.66
CA ALA A 131 -11.47 3.14 13.97
C ALA A 131 -10.40 4.26 13.86
N GLU A 132 -9.25 3.97 13.25
CA GLU A 132 -8.19 4.94 12.96
C GLU A 132 -8.04 5.17 11.46
N LYS A 133 -7.68 6.40 11.06
CA LYS A 133 -7.28 6.70 9.68
C LYS A 133 -5.94 6.01 9.39
N ARG A 134 -5.92 5.17 8.35
CA ARG A 134 -4.74 4.49 7.82
C ARG A 134 -4.56 4.82 6.35
N VAL A 135 -3.34 4.59 5.86
CA VAL A 135 -3.01 4.72 4.43
C VAL A 135 -2.96 3.33 3.83
N LEU A 136 -3.80 3.09 2.83
CA LEU A 136 -3.68 1.94 1.95
C LEU A 136 -2.82 2.36 0.76
N VAL A 137 -1.83 1.54 0.42
CA VAL A 137 -0.88 1.83 -0.66
C VAL A 137 -0.85 0.64 -1.60
N MET A 138 -1.02 0.90 -2.89
CA MET A 138 -0.87 -0.09 -3.96
C MET A 138 0.25 0.34 -4.88
N ILE A 139 1.16 -0.58 -5.20
CA ILE A 139 2.33 -0.32 -6.05
C ILE A 139 2.15 -1.05 -7.37
N ARG A 140 2.44 -0.36 -8.47
CA ARG A 140 2.67 -0.98 -9.78
C ARG A 140 4.12 -0.79 -10.16
N LEU A 141 4.82 -1.87 -10.49
CA LEU A 141 6.15 -1.79 -11.07
C LEU A 141 6.07 -1.20 -12.47
N LEU A 142 6.92 -0.24 -12.76
CA LEU A 142 7.05 0.34 -14.09
C LEU A 142 8.29 -0.23 -14.81
N PRO A 143 8.34 -0.20 -16.14
CA PRO A 143 9.57 -0.48 -16.88
C PRO A 143 10.70 0.50 -16.50
N GLU A 144 11.96 0.06 -16.59
CA GLU A 144 13.12 0.88 -16.20
C GLU A 144 13.21 2.21 -16.98
N ASP A 145 12.73 2.25 -18.22
CA ASP A 145 12.75 3.45 -19.07
C ASP A 145 11.78 4.54 -18.61
N GLU A 146 10.76 4.19 -17.81
CA GLU A 146 9.82 5.15 -17.23
C GLU A 146 10.30 5.77 -15.91
N ALA A 147 11.50 5.41 -15.45
CA ALA A 147 12.15 5.99 -14.27
C ALA A 147 12.65 7.43 -14.48
N ARG A 148 12.67 7.90 -15.74
CA ARG A 148 13.10 9.24 -16.12
C ARG A 148 11.92 10.20 -16.04
N THR A 149 11.66 10.71 -14.84
CA THR A 149 11.09 12.05 -14.70
C THR A 149 12.24 13.02 -14.81
N ASP A 150 12.32 13.67 -15.97
CA ASP A 150 13.17 14.82 -16.26
C ASP A 150 12.83 15.99 -15.32
#